data_AF-N0B6S7-F1
#
_entry.id   AF-N0B6S7-F1
#
_cell.length_a   1.000
_cell.length_b   1.000
_cell.length_c   1.000
_cell.angle_alpha   90.00
_cell.angle_beta   90.00
_cell.angle_gamma   90.00
#
_symmetry.space_group_name_H-M   'P 1'
#
loop_
_entity.id
_entity.type
_entity.pdbx_description
1 polymer ?
#
loop_
_entity_poly.entity_id
_entity_poly.type
_entity_poly.pdbx_seq_one_letter_code
_entity_poly.pdbx_strand_id
1 'polypeptide(L)' 'MRSMRLEDEIITSPLSRAMDIRGRHVVIRVFKGAFFEDEWFFELIEDQYSFNVSETGFPSDRDALDAALRCILASI' A
#
# COMPACT_ATOMS: atom_id res chain seq x y z
N MET A 1 -11.66 -25.18 -24.04
CA MET A 1 -10.47 -25.25 -23.16
C MET A 1 -10.69 -24.25 -22.03
N ARG A 2 -10.69 -24.73 -20.77
CA ARG A 2 -10.84 -23.87 -19.58
C ARG A 2 -9.54 -23.05 -19.45
N SER A 3 -9.56 -21.76 -19.80
CA SER A 3 -8.49 -20.86 -19.33
C SER A 3 -8.60 -20.75 -17.82
N MET A 4 -7.54 -21.16 -17.13
CA MET A 4 -7.33 -20.93 -15.70
C MET A 4 -7.61 -19.45 -15.40
N ARG A 5 -8.47 -19.20 -14.41
CA ARG A 5 -8.57 -17.89 -13.78
C ARG A 5 -7.19 -17.63 -13.17
N LEU A 6 -6.43 -16.68 -13.72
CA LEU A 6 -5.37 -16.06 -12.93
C LEU A 6 -6.08 -15.53 -11.69
N GLU A 7 -5.80 -16.13 -10.54
CA GLU A 7 -6.15 -15.49 -9.28
C GLU A 7 -5.41 -14.15 -9.30
N ASP A 8 -6.15 -13.05 -9.18
CA ASP A 8 -5.61 -11.70 -9.12
C ASP A 8 -4.60 -11.63 -7.95
N GLU A 9 -3.32 -11.91 -8.23
CA GLU A 9 -2.30 -12.08 -7.20
C GLU A 9 -1.86 -10.71 -6.72
N ILE A 10 -2.37 -10.31 -5.55
CA ILE A 10 -1.90 -9.12 -4.85
C ILE A 10 -0.57 -9.47 -4.17
N ILE A 11 0.52 -8.96 -4.72
CA ILE A 11 1.86 -9.14 -4.13
C ILE A 11 2.03 -8.10 -3.02
N THR A 12 2.13 -8.54 -1.77
CA THR A 12 2.41 -7.64 -0.64
C THR A 12 3.92 -7.47 -0.46
N SER A 13 4.39 -6.22 -0.38
CA SER A 13 5.80 -5.93 -0.13
C SER A 13 6.18 -6.25 1.33
N PRO A 14 7.40 -6.79 1.56
CA PRO A 14 7.96 -6.95 2.91
C PRO A 14 8.20 -5.62 3.63
N LEU A 15 8.13 -4.48 2.93
CA LEU A 15 8.23 -3.15 3.50
C LEU A 15 6.96 -2.69 4.23
N SER A 16 5.84 -3.39 4.00
CA SER A 16 4.59 -3.20 4.73
C SER A 16 4.82 -3.32 6.22
N ARG A 17 4.29 -2.38 7.00
CA ARG A 17 4.56 -2.32 8.45
C ARG A 17 3.47 -1.57 9.20
N ALA A 18 3.30 -1.94 10.46
CA ALA A 18 2.56 -1.14 11.43
C ALA A 18 3.52 -0.23 12.20
N MET A 19 3.05 0.95 12.59
CA MET A 19 3.83 1.90 13.36
C MET A 19 2.94 2.80 14.22
N ASP A 20 3.46 3.20 15.38
CA ASP A 20 2.82 4.17 16.25
C ASP A 20 3.50 5.53 16.10
N ILE A 21 2.79 6.52 15.56
CA ILE A 21 3.29 7.88 15.34
C ILE A 21 2.44 8.86 16.16
N ARG A 22 3.08 9.53 17.13
CA ARG A 22 2.46 10.56 17.99
C ARG A 22 1.15 10.08 18.65
N GLY A 23 1.12 8.82 19.11
CA GLY A 23 -0.04 8.22 19.76
C GLY A 23 -1.14 7.72 18.82
N ARG A 24 -0.92 7.79 17.49
CA ARG A 24 -1.79 7.20 16.46
C ARG A 24 -1.17 5.91 15.93
N HIS A 25 -1.97 4.85 15.87
CA HIS A 25 -1.56 3.59 15.24
C HIS A 25 -1.84 3.67 13.74
N VAL A 26 -0.83 3.43 12.92
CA VAL A 26 -0.96 3.46 11.46
C VAL A 26 -0.38 2.18 10.88
N VAL A 27 -1.15 1.50 10.04
CA VAL A 27 -0.65 0.38 9.23
C VAL A 27 -0.44 0.86 7.82
N ILE A 28 0.79 0.68 7.32
CA ILE A 28 1.16 0.93 5.93
C ILE A 28 1.23 -0.42 5.24
N ARG A 29 0.36 -0.66 4.27
CA ARG A 29 0.45 -1.78 3.35
C ARG A 29 0.99 -1.29 2.03
N VAL A 30 2.03 -1.93 1.53
CA VAL A 30 2.58 -1.67 0.20
C VAL A 30 2.34 -2.92 -0.62
N PHE A 31 1.74 -2.78 -1.79
CA PHE A 31 1.35 -3.93 -2.61
C PHE A 31 1.42 -3.63 -4.10
N LYS A 32 1.59 -4.68 -4.90
CA LYS A 32 1.49 -4.64 -6.35
C LYS A 32 0.09 -5.07 -6.76
N GLY A 33 -0.56 -4.28 -7.61
CA GLY A 33 -1.92 -4.57 -8.07
C GLY A 33 -1.93 -5.70 -9.11
N ALA A 34 -2.99 -6.52 -9.11
CA ALA A 34 -3.14 -7.62 -10.07
C ALA A 34 -3.26 -7.16 -11.54
N PHE A 35 -3.75 -5.94 -11.75
CA PHE A 35 -3.98 -5.37 -13.10
C PHE A 35 -2.82 -4.50 -13.60
N PHE A 36 -1.92 -4.08 -12.71
CA PHE A 36 -0.79 -3.21 -13.03
C PHE A 36 0.47 -3.87 -12.53
N GLU A 37 0.90 -4.90 -13.27
CA GLU A 37 1.98 -5.81 -12.91
C GLU A 37 3.34 -5.14 -12.70
N ASP A 38 3.51 -3.84 -12.95
CA ASP A 38 4.76 -3.09 -12.75
C ASP A 38 4.63 -1.92 -11.78
N GLU A 39 3.44 -1.71 -11.20
CA GLU A 39 3.18 -0.58 -10.33
C GLU A 39 2.88 -1.01 -8.90
N TRP A 40 3.54 -0.32 -7.97
CA TRP A 40 3.35 -0.46 -6.53
C TRP A 40 2.41 0.61 -6.01
N PHE A 41 1.58 0.24 -5.07
CA PHE A 41 0.60 1.09 -4.42
C PHE A 41 0.81 1.01 -2.91
N PHE A 42 0.26 1.98 -2.18
CA PHE A 42 0.17 1.89 -0.74
C PHE A 42 -1.27 2.09 -0.26
N GLU A 43 -1.58 1.48 0.88
CA GLU A 43 -2.79 1.67 1.67
C GLU A 43 -2.36 2.07 3.09
N LEU A 44 -2.86 3.21 3.56
CA LEU A 44 -2.74 3.67 4.94
C LEU A 44 -4.00 3.30 5.69
N ILE A 45 -3.86 2.66 6.85
CA ILE A 45 -4.98 2.31 7.74
C ILE A 45 -4.70 2.96 9.09
N GLU A 46 -5.44 4.01 9.42
CA GLU A 46 -5.23 4.80 10.64
C GLU A 46 -6.22 4.43 11.76
N ASP A 47 -7.38 3.88 11.41
CA ASP A 47 -8.40 3.39 12.33
C ASP A 47 -9.26 2.33 11.63
N GLN A 48 -10.10 1.60 12.37
CA GLN A 48 -10.93 0.49 11.82
C GLN A 48 -11.84 0.88 10.64
N TYR A 49 -12.02 2.18 10.38
CA TYR A 49 -12.90 2.72 9.36
C TYR A 49 -12.22 3.74 8.42
N SER A 50 -10.94 4.08 8.63
CA SER A 50 -10.21 5.05 7.81
C SER A 50 -9.09 4.36 7.06
N PHE A 51 -9.26 4.24 5.75
CA PHE A 51 -8.22 3.77 4.84
C PHE A 51 -8.01 4.79 3.72
N ASN A 52 -6.76 5.03 3.35
CA ASN A 52 -6.38 5.88 2.22
C ASN A 52 -5.48 5.07 1.29
N VAL A 53 -5.93 4.85 0.07
CA VAL A 53 -5.19 4.13 -0.96
C VAL A 53 -4.61 5.13 -1.94
N SER A 54 -3.35 4.94 -2.32
CA SER A 54 -2.69 5.76 -3.33
C SER A 54 -3.42 5.67 -4.68
N GLU A 55 -3.78 6.82 -5.25
CA GLU A 55 -4.43 6.90 -6.57
C GLU A 55 -3.48 6.63 -7.74
N THR A 56 -2.17 6.80 -7.52
CA THR A 56 -1.12 6.64 -8.53
C THR A 56 -0.19 5.48 -8.19
N GLY A 57 0.22 4.71 -9.20
CA GLY A 57 1.25 3.69 -9.08
C GLY A 57 2.67 4.25 -8.95
N PHE A 58 3.52 3.52 -8.25
CA PHE A 58 4.93 3.83 -8.01
C PHE A 58 5.84 2.76 -8.63
N PRO A 59 7.04 3.11 -9.11
CA PRO A 59 7.92 2.17 -9.81
C PRO A 59 8.59 1.13 -8.89
N SER A 60 8.60 1.36 -7.58
CA SER A 60 9.11 0.40 -6.60
C SER A 60 8.31 0.42 -5.30
N ASP A 61 8.38 -0.67 -4.54
CA ASP A 61 7.76 -0.76 -3.21
C ASP A 61 8.37 0.25 -2.22
N ARG A 62 9.65 0.57 -2.39
CA ARG A 62 10.33 1.62 -1.65
C ARG A 62 9.76 3.00 -1.97
N ASP A 63 9.52 3.32 -3.24
CA ASP A 63 8.95 4.61 -3.62
C ASP A 63 7.52 4.77 -3.11
N ALA A 64 6.73 3.69 -3.16
CA ALA A 64 5.39 3.65 -2.57
C ALA A 64 5.42 3.87 -1.05
N LEU A 65 6.36 3.21 -0.34
CA LEU A 65 6.55 3.43 1.09
C LEU A 65 6.97 4.88 1.40
N ASP A 66 7.94 5.41 0.67
CA ASP A 66 8.43 6.77 0.89
C ASP A 66 7.32 7.81 0.67
N ALA A 67 6.43 7.58 -0.30
CA ALA A 67 5.24 8.38 -0.50
C ALA A 67 4.24 8.25 0.67
N ALA A 68 3.97 7.02 1.12
CA ALA A 68 3.09 6.77 2.27
C ALA A 68 3.57 7.51 3.53
N LEU A 69 4.87 7.47 3.81
CA LEU A 69 5.48 8.18 4.95
C LEU A 69 5.33 9.70 4.83
N ARG A 70 5.48 10.26 3.62
CA ARG A 70 5.25 11.69 3.38
C ARG A 70 3.79 12.08 3.61
N CYS A 71 2.83 11.27 3.18
CA CYS A 71 1.41 11.48 3.43
C CYS A 71 1.10 11.50 4.93
N ILE A 72 1.63 10.53 5.69
CA ILE A 72 1.46 10.50 7.14
C ILE A 72 1.99 11.78 7.76
N LEU A 73 3.19 12.23 7.38
CA LEU A 73 3.82 13.43 7.94
C LEU A 73 3.10 14.74 7.57
N ALA A 74 2.44 14.81 6.42
CA ALA A 74 1.68 15.98 5.97
C ALA A 74 0.32 16.11 6.67
N SER A 75 -0.23 15.01 7.21
CA SER A 75 -1.50 14.96 7.94
C SER A 75 -1.36 15.24 9.45
N ILE A 76 -0.25 15.87 9.85
CA ILE A 76 0.11 16.17 11.25
C ILE A 76 0.47 17.64 11.39
#